data_AF-A0AAV5MEE6-F1
#
_entry.id   AF-A0AAV5MEE6-F1
#
_cell.length_a   1.000
_cell.length_b   1.000
_cell.length_c   1.000
_cell.angle_alpha   90.00
_cell.angle_beta   90.00
_cell.angle_gamma   90.00
#
_symmetry.space_group_name_H-M   'P 1'
#
loop_
_entity.id
_entity.type
_entity.pdbx_description
1 polymer ?
#
loop_
_entity_poly.entity_id
_entity_poly.type
_entity_poly.pdbx_seq_one_letter_code
_entity_poly.pdbx_strand_id
1 'polypeptide(L)'
;MTMFVTGKYTPQYKWLKDEFTKVNRTETPWLIVLMHCPFYNSYAHHYMEGETMRVMYEPWFVEYKVDVVFAGHVHAYERSERISNIAYNITNALCTPISNPSAPVYITIGDGGNLEGLVTEMTEPQPSYSAFREASFGHGILEIKNRTHAYFGWHRNQDGYAVEADSVWLLNRYWNSLEESSAAAL
;
A
#
# COMPACT_ATOMS: atom_id res chain seq x y z
N MET A 1 5.51 -22.21 0.69
CA MET A 1 6.38 -21.82 -0.44
C MET A 1 5.52 -21.21 -1.53
N THR A 2 5.24 -19.91 -1.45
CA THR A 2 4.51 -19.20 -2.51
C THR A 2 5.56 -18.68 -3.48
N MET A 3 5.81 -19.40 -4.57
CA MET A 3 6.64 -18.90 -5.66
C MET A 3 5.87 -17.79 -6.38
N PHE A 4 6.23 -16.54 -6.15
CA PHE A 4 5.85 -15.46 -7.05
C PHE A 4 6.60 -15.65 -8.36
N VAL A 5 5.89 -15.98 -9.44
CA VAL A 5 6.49 -15.98 -10.78
C VAL A 5 6.62 -14.53 -11.23
N THR A 6 7.65 -13.85 -10.71
CA THR A 6 7.99 -12.49 -11.09
C THR A 6 8.66 -12.51 -12.46
N GLY A 7 8.06 -11.86 -13.46
CA GLY A 7 8.67 -11.76 -14.78
C GLY A 7 7.79 -11.07 -15.80
N LYS A 8 8.41 -10.33 -16.73
CA LYS A 8 7.71 -9.82 -17.91
C LYS A 8 7.18 -10.99 -18.73
N TYR A 9 5.98 -10.83 -19.27
CA TYR A 9 5.32 -11.79 -20.16
C TYR A 9 4.84 -13.10 -19.52
N THR A 10 4.92 -13.24 -18.19
CA THR A 10 4.31 -14.36 -17.47
C THR A 10 2.78 -14.27 -17.54
N PRO A 11 2.05 -15.37 -17.27
CA PRO A 11 0.59 -15.34 -17.22
C PRO A 11 0.05 -14.28 -16.25
N GLN A 12 0.63 -14.15 -15.05
CA GLN A 12 0.24 -13.14 -14.07
C GLN A 12 0.48 -11.72 -14.59
N TYR A 13 1.63 -11.45 -15.19
CA TYR A 13 1.95 -10.13 -15.74
C TYR A 13 0.96 -9.70 -16.83
N LYS A 14 0.65 -10.61 -17.77
CA LYS A 14 -0.30 -10.35 -18.86
C LYS A 14 -1.72 -10.14 -18.32
N TRP A 15 -2.16 -11.04 -17.43
CA TRP A 15 -3.46 -10.94 -16.79
C TRP A 15 -3.62 -9.61 -16.04
N LEU A 16 -2.66 -9.24 -15.19
CA LEU A 16 -2.76 -8.02 -14.38
C LEU A 16 -2.78 -6.76 -15.26
N LYS A 17 -1.94 -6.72 -16.30
CA LYS A 17 -1.94 -5.63 -17.27
C LYS A 17 -3.31 -5.46 -17.93
N ASP A 18 -3.93 -6.56 -18.36
CA ASP A 18 -5.24 -6.52 -19.02
C ASP A 18 -6.36 -6.21 -18.01
N GLU A 19 -6.25 -6.68 -16.77
CA GLU A 19 -7.26 -6.46 -15.71
C GLU A 19 -7.39 -4.99 -15.33
N PHE A 20 -6.28 -4.25 -15.24
CA PHE A 20 -6.31 -2.81 -14.97
C PHE A 20 -7.13 -2.04 -16.01
N THR A 21 -7.12 -2.45 -17.28
CA THR A 21 -7.89 -1.79 -18.35
C THR A 21 -9.41 -1.96 -18.22
N LYS A 22 -9.86 -2.95 -17.44
CA LYS A 22 -11.29 -3.25 -17.23
C LYS A 22 -11.88 -2.49 -16.04
N VAL A 23 -11.06 -1.82 -15.25
CA VAL A 23 -11.53 -1.11 -14.06
C VAL A 23 -12.37 0.10 -14.46
N ASN A 24 -13.66 0.07 -14.14
CA ASN A 24 -14.56 1.20 -14.32
C ASN A 24 -14.76 1.97 -12.99
N ARG A 25 -14.01 3.05 -12.77
CA ARG A 25 -14.05 3.84 -11.53
C ARG A 25 -15.38 4.59 -11.29
N THR A 26 -16.27 4.62 -12.29
CA THR A 26 -17.64 5.15 -12.12
C THR A 26 -18.61 4.14 -11.50
N GLU A 27 -18.31 2.85 -11.67
CA GLU A 27 -19.07 1.72 -11.12
C GLU A 27 -18.44 1.20 -9.83
N THR A 28 -17.11 1.05 -9.83
CA THR A 28 -16.30 0.62 -8.68
C THR A 28 -15.25 1.68 -8.33
N PRO A 29 -15.61 2.70 -7.52
CA PRO A 29 -14.71 3.81 -7.20
C PRO A 29 -13.40 3.39 -6.52
N TRP A 30 -13.46 2.39 -5.65
CA TRP A 30 -12.34 1.95 -4.82
C TRP A 30 -11.56 0.83 -5.51
N LEU A 31 -10.32 1.12 -5.90
CA LEU A 31 -9.40 0.15 -6.47
C LEU A 31 -8.40 -0.30 -5.40
N ILE A 32 -8.54 -1.54 -4.97
CA ILE A 32 -7.77 -2.15 -3.88
C ILE A 32 -6.92 -3.28 -4.44
N VAL A 33 -5.65 -3.35 -4.04
CA VAL A 33 -4.74 -4.44 -4.40
C VAL A 33 -4.35 -5.22 -3.16
N LEU A 34 -4.32 -6.55 -3.28
CA LEU A 34 -3.85 -7.45 -2.23
C LEU A 34 -2.61 -8.18 -2.71
N MET A 35 -1.61 -8.29 -1.84
CA MET A 35 -0.41 -9.10 -2.05
C MET A 35 0.09 -9.64 -0.72
N HIS A 36 1.05 -10.57 -0.73
CA HIS A 36 1.62 -11.06 0.52
C HIS A 36 2.84 -10.24 0.94
N CYS A 37 3.84 -10.12 0.07
CA CYS A 37 5.09 -9.41 0.36
C CYS A 37 4.94 -7.90 0.07
N PRO A 38 5.16 -7.02 1.06
CA PRO A 38 5.00 -5.58 0.92
C PRO A 38 6.06 -4.95 0.00
N PHE A 39 5.67 -3.96 -0.79
CA PHE A 39 6.60 -3.17 -1.60
C PHE A 39 7.39 -2.17 -0.75
N TYR A 40 6.75 -1.60 0.25
CA TYR A 40 7.33 -0.67 1.20
C TYR A 40 7.25 -1.30 2.59
N ASN A 41 8.41 -1.53 3.20
CA ASN A 41 8.56 -2.16 4.49
C ASN A 41 9.78 -1.52 5.17
N SER A 42 9.58 -0.93 6.35
CA SER A 42 10.66 -0.36 7.15
C SER A 42 11.04 -1.21 8.37
N TYR A 43 10.55 -2.45 8.47
CA TYR A 43 11.07 -3.46 9.39
C TYR A 43 12.34 -4.12 8.85
N ALA A 44 13.22 -4.56 9.75
CA ALA A 44 14.47 -5.23 9.39
C ALA A 44 14.23 -6.61 8.75
N HIS A 45 13.21 -7.33 9.22
CA HIS A 45 12.81 -8.61 8.62
C HIS A 45 12.10 -8.38 7.28
N HIS A 46 12.45 -9.22 6.31
CA HIS A 46 11.94 -9.14 4.93
C HIS A 46 12.17 -7.76 4.27
N TYR A 47 13.18 -7.03 4.74
CA TYR A 47 13.52 -5.73 4.18
C TYR A 47 13.92 -5.88 2.71
N MET A 48 13.30 -5.08 1.85
CA MET A 48 13.51 -5.07 0.39
C MET A 48 13.15 -6.36 -0.37
N GLU A 49 12.50 -7.36 0.24
CA GLU A 49 12.08 -8.58 -0.48
C GLU A 49 11.07 -8.29 -1.61
N GLY A 50 10.22 -7.28 -1.43
CA GLY A 50 9.23 -6.85 -2.41
C GLY A 50 9.78 -6.08 -3.62
N GLU A 51 11.07 -5.73 -3.65
CA GLU A 51 11.63 -4.82 -4.66
C GLU A 51 11.45 -5.33 -6.10
N THR A 52 11.59 -6.64 -6.32
CA THR A 52 11.42 -7.25 -7.64
C THR A 52 10.01 -7.06 -8.20
N MET A 53 8.98 -7.14 -7.34
CA MET A 53 7.59 -6.88 -7.71
C MET A 53 7.31 -5.38 -7.80
N ARG A 54 7.89 -4.56 -6.92
CA ARG A 54 7.73 -3.10 -6.93
C ARG A 54 8.19 -2.50 -8.26
N VAL A 55 9.41 -2.84 -8.72
CA VAL A 55 9.95 -2.37 -10.02
C VAL A 55 9.03 -2.73 -11.19
N MET A 56 8.32 -3.85 -11.09
CA MET A 56 7.44 -4.36 -12.14
C MET A 56 6.05 -3.73 -12.15
N TYR A 57 5.44 -3.54 -10.98
CA TYR A 57 4.01 -3.25 -10.85
C TYR A 57 3.68 -1.88 -10.24
N GLU A 58 4.60 -1.27 -9.47
CA GLU A 58 4.38 0.07 -8.91
C GLU A 58 4.03 1.11 -9.99
N PRO A 59 4.67 1.13 -11.18
CA PRO A 59 4.28 2.07 -12.23
C PRO A 59 2.79 1.97 -12.60
N TRP A 60 2.24 0.76 -12.65
CA TRP A 60 0.81 0.56 -12.93
C TRP A 60 -0.07 0.97 -11.76
N PHE A 61 0.36 0.76 -10.52
CA PHE A 61 -0.44 1.19 -9.37
C PHE A 61 -0.59 2.71 -9.31
N VAL A 62 0.47 3.43 -9.70
CA VAL A 62 0.44 4.89 -9.83
C VAL A 62 -0.39 5.32 -11.05
N GLU A 63 -0.19 4.69 -12.21
CA GLU A 63 -0.92 4.99 -13.45
C GLU A 63 -2.44 4.83 -13.29
N TYR A 64 -2.88 3.71 -12.71
CA TYR A 64 -4.29 3.39 -12.48
C TYR A 64 -4.83 3.95 -11.16
N LYS A 65 -4.02 4.74 -10.44
CA LYS A 65 -4.41 5.44 -9.22
C LYS A 65 -5.05 4.50 -8.20
N VAL A 66 -4.36 3.41 -7.88
CA VAL A 66 -4.78 2.46 -6.84
C VAL A 66 -4.97 3.23 -5.53
N ASP A 67 -6.06 2.97 -4.79
CA ASP A 67 -6.37 3.72 -3.58
C ASP A 67 -5.50 3.27 -2.40
N VAL A 68 -5.41 1.94 -2.22
CA VAL A 68 -4.70 1.27 -1.12
C VAL A 68 -4.23 -0.11 -1.55
N VAL A 69 -3.05 -0.50 -1.07
CA VAL A 69 -2.45 -1.83 -1.24
C VAL A 69 -2.30 -2.45 0.14
N PHE A 70 -2.86 -3.65 0.36
CA PHE A 70 -2.66 -4.41 1.59
C PHE A 70 -1.67 -5.55 1.36
N ALA A 71 -0.74 -5.68 2.29
CA ALA A 71 0.24 -6.75 2.39
C ALA A 71 0.23 -7.38 3.78
N GLY A 72 0.80 -8.58 3.89
CA GLY A 72 1.08 -9.23 5.16
C GLY A 72 2.58 -9.47 5.28
N HIS A 73 2.95 -10.74 5.46
CA HIS A 73 4.33 -11.24 5.43
C HIS A 73 5.21 -10.79 6.60
N VAL A 74 5.35 -9.47 6.82
CA VAL A 74 5.98 -8.93 8.01
C VAL A 74 5.00 -8.98 9.17
N HIS A 75 5.40 -9.61 10.29
CA HIS A 75 4.53 -9.85 11.44
C HIS A 75 4.43 -8.63 12.35
N ALA A 76 3.97 -7.52 11.79
CA ALA A 76 3.76 -6.25 12.45
C ALA A 76 2.81 -5.37 11.61
N TYR A 77 2.52 -4.17 12.10
CA TYR A 77 1.74 -3.17 11.38
C TYR A 77 2.62 -2.04 10.83
N GLU A 78 2.35 -1.61 9.59
CA GLU A 78 2.93 -0.41 8.98
C GLU A 78 1.93 0.23 8.01
N ARG A 79 1.90 1.56 8.00
CA ARG A 79 1.17 2.36 7.02
C ARG A 79 2.11 3.38 6.40
N SER A 80 2.18 3.40 5.08
CA SER A 80 2.99 4.36 4.33
C SER A 80 2.28 5.70 4.14
N GLU A 81 3.05 6.72 3.80
CA GLU A 81 2.57 7.89 3.06
C GLU A 81 2.21 7.52 1.61
N ARG A 82 1.59 8.45 0.87
CA ARG A 82 1.40 8.29 -0.59
C ARG A 82 2.68 8.67 -1.32
N ILE A 83 3.44 7.66 -1.69
CA ILE A 83 4.78 7.81 -2.26
C ILE A 83 4.96 6.88 -3.47
N SER A 84 5.90 7.24 -4.34
CA SER A 84 6.31 6.38 -5.44
C SER A 84 7.81 6.42 -5.68
N ASN A 85 8.39 5.32 -6.16
CA ASN A 85 9.78 5.24 -6.55
C ASN A 85 9.95 4.64 -7.96
N ILE A 86 9.31 5.30 -8.94
CA ILE A 86 9.19 4.84 -10.33
C ILE A 86 10.05 5.64 -11.33
N ALA A 87 10.80 6.65 -10.86
CA ALA A 87 11.57 7.55 -11.73
C ALA A 87 12.94 6.98 -12.14
N TYR A 88 13.43 5.95 -11.47
CA TYR A 88 14.77 5.39 -11.67
C TYR A 88 14.95 4.81 -13.08
N ASN A 89 16.01 5.21 -13.79
CA ASN A 89 16.35 4.70 -15.13
C ASN A 89 17.82 4.23 -15.27
N ILE A 90 18.45 3.84 -14.16
CA ILE A 90 19.89 3.53 -14.05
C ILE A 90 20.78 4.77 -14.06
N THR A 91 20.71 5.61 -15.10
CA THR A 91 21.67 6.73 -15.28
C THR A 91 21.30 8.00 -14.52
N ASN A 92 20.01 8.19 -14.19
CA ASN A 92 19.53 9.38 -13.49
C ASN A 92 19.66 9.30 -11.96
N ALA A 93 19.97 8.12 -11.41
CA ALA A 93 20.06 7.86 -9.97
C ALA A 93 18.83 8.32 -9.14
N LEU A 94 17.66 8.49 -9.76
CA LEU A 94 16.42 8.91 -9.08
C LEU A 94 15.76 7.71 -8.39
N CYS A 95 16.38 7.23 -7.30
CA CYS A 95 15.98 6.01 -6.56
C CYS A 95 15.40 6.28 -5.16
N THR A 96 15.14 7.54 -4.82
CA THR A 96 14.51 7.92 -3.55
C THR A 96 12.99 7.98 -3.71
N PRO A 97 12.19 7.31 -2.86
CA PRO A 97 10.75 7.48 -2.87
C PRO A 97 10.36 8.95 -2.63
N ILE A 98 9.44 9.46 -3.44
CA ILE A 98 8.94 10.83 -3.35
C ILE A 98 7.44 10.84 -3.12
N SER A 99 6.93 11.89 -2.48
CA SER A 99 5.49 12.13 -2.35
C SER A 99 4.82 12.14 -3.73
N ASN A 100 3.76 11.34 -3.88
CA ASN A 100 3.01 11.22 -5.12
C ASN A 100 1.52 11.03 -4.81
N PRO A 101 0.68 12.05 -5.01
CA PRO A 101 -0.76 11.97 -4.76
C PRO A 101 -1.51 10.90 -5.56
N SER A 102 -0.94 10.45 -6.69
CA SER A 102 -1.50 9.37 -7.52
C SER A 102 -1.14 7.98 -7.03
N ALA A 103 -0.18 7.85 -6.10
CA ALA A 103 0.21 6.57 -5.54
C ALA A 103 -0.78 6.07 -4.46
N PRO A 104 -0.89 4.75 -4.27
CA PRO A 104 -1.66 4.18 -3.17
C PRO A 104 -1.01 4.46 -1.82
N VAL A 105 -1.79 4.26 -0.75
CA VAL A 105 -1.25 4.00 0.58
C VAL A 105 -0.89 2.51 0.63
N TYR A 106 0.30 2.16 1.10
CA TYR A 106 0.70 0.78 1.35
C TYR A 106 0.51 0.47 2.83
N ILE A 107 -0.16 -0.64 3.12
CA ILE A 107 -0.45 -1.08 4.49
C ILE A 107 0.03 -2.51 4.67
N THR A 108 0.96 -2.71 5.59
CA THR A 108 1.37 -4.01 6.10
C THR A 108 0.50 -4.35 7.30
N ILE A 109 -0.25 -5.46 7.21
CA ILE A 109 -1.18 -5.97 8.23
C ILE A 109 -0.97 -7.47 8.42
N GLY A 110 0.29 -7.88 8.61
CA GLY A 110 0.71 -9.29 8.79
C GLY A 110 0.72 -9.76 10.25
N ASP A 111 0.15 -8.96 11.14
CA ASP A 111 0.17 -9.04 12.60
C ASP A 111 -0.98 -9.87 13.20
N GLY A 112 -1.49 -10.86 12.48
CA GLY A 112 -2.66 -11.65 12.90
C GLY A 112 -2.43 -12.66 14.03
N GLY A 113 -1.25 -12.73 14.65
CA GLY A 113 -0.97 -13.67 15.76
C GLY A 113 -0.33 -15.01 15.35
N ASN A 114 0.55 -15.00 14.34
CA ASN A 114 1.26 -16.21 13.91
C ASN A 114 2.23 -16.73 15.00
N LEU A 115 2.64 -18.00 14.88
CA LEU A 115 3.50 -18.69 15.85
C LEU A 115 4.96 -18.21 15.86
N GLU A 116 5.44 -17.58 14.78
CA GLU A 116 6.81 -17.05 14.69
C GLU A 116 6.99 -15.79 15.57
N GLY A 117 5.89 -15.16 15.96
CA GLY A 117 5.89 -13.98 16.82
C GLY A 117 5.93 -12.66 16.05
N LEU A 118 6.06 -11.56 16.79
CA LEU A 118 6.13 -10.21 16.25
C LEU A 118 7.52 -9.90 15.70
N VAL A 119 7.57 -9.15 14.60
CA VAL A 119 8.79 -8.49 14.14
C VAL A 119 8.89 -7.14 14.82
N THR A 120 9.83 -6.98 15.76
CA THR A 120 10.00 -5.74 16.53
C THR A 120 11.14 -4.85 16.03
N GLU A 121 12.11 -5.41 15.30
CA GLU A 121 13.27 -4.66 14.80
C GLU A 121 12.88 -3.83 13.57
N MET A 122 13.06 -2.52 13.68
CA MET A 122 12.76 -1.53 12.65
C MET A 122 14.04 -0.87 12.15
N THR A 123 14.04 -0.44 10.90
CA THR A 123 15.10 0.43 10.37
C THR A 123 15.03 1.80 11.04
N GLU A 124 16.17 2.35 11.42
CA GLU A 124 16.26 3.65 12.10
C GLU A 124 17.17 4.63 11.34
N PRO A 125 16.79 5.92 11.23
CA PRO A 125 15.52 6.50 11.71
C PRO A 125 14.31 6.01 10.88
N GLN A 126 13.09 6.22 11.38
CA GLN A 126 11.87 5.99 10.59
C GLN A 126 11.97 6.72 9.24
N PRO A 127 11.91 6.00 8.11
CA PRO A 127 12.02 6.63 6.80
C PRO A 127 10.80 7.49 6.53
N SER A 128 10.97 8.58 5.78
CA SER A 128 9.90 9.54 5.49
C SER A 128 8.70 8.96 4.72
N TYR A 129 8.85 7.78 4.11
CA TYR A 129 7.74 7.06 3.47
C TYR A 129 6.84 6.32 4.47
N SER A 130 7.31 6.03 5.68
CA SER A 130 6.54 5.34 6.73
C SER A 130 5.80 6.38 7.55
N ALA A 131 4.46 6.37 7.50
CA ALA A 131 3.63 7.29 8.26
C ALA A 131 3.42 6.80 9.70
N PHE A 132 3.16 5.51 9.87
CA PHE A 132 2.98 4.86 11.16
C PHE A 132 3.51 3.43 11.10
N ARG A 133 4.13 2.94 12.18
CA ARG A 133 4.58 1.55 12.31
C ARG A 133 4.57 1.13 13.78
N GLU A 134 4.07 -0.05 14.07
CA GLU A 134 4.08 -0.62 15.41
C GLU A 134 4.08 -2.16 15.37
N ALA A 135 4.88 -2.77 16.24
CA ALA A 135 4.90 -4.21 16.45
C ALA A 135 3.94 -4.60 17.57
N SER A 136 2.66 -4.73 17.22
CA SER A 136 1.60 -5.31 18.06
C SER A 136 0.77 -6.26 17.21
N PHE A 137 0.18 -7.29 17.83
CA PHE A 137 -0.81 -8.10 17.11
C PHE A 137 -2.12 -7.34 16.99
N GLY A 138 -2.85 -7.58 15.91
CA GLY A 138 -4.06 -6.83 15.63
C GLY A 138 -4.77 -7.23 14.34
N HIS A 139 -5.69 -6.37 13.92
CA HIS A 139 -6.38 -6.45 12.64
C HIS A 139 -6.80 -5.06 12.16
N GLY A 140 -6.99 -4.92 10.85
CA GLY A 140 -7.49 -3.70 10.23
C GLY A 140 -8.95 -3.82 9.80
N ILE A 141 -9.68 -2.71 9.84
CA ILE A 141 -11.04 -2.57 9.31
C ILE A 141 -11.04 -1.45 8.27
N LEU A 142 -11.41 -1.77 7.03
CA LEU A 142 -11.66 -0.79 5.97
C LEU A 142 -13.17 -0.59 5.79
N GLU A 143 -13.66 0.59 6.12
CA GLU A 143 -15.05 0.97 5.97
C GLU A 143 -15.23 1.96 4.81
N ILE A 144 -15.71 1.48 3.67
CA ILE A 144 -16.07 2.35 2.54
C ILE A 144 -17.39 3.06 2.87
N LYS A 145 -17.34 4.39 3.01
CA LYS A 145 -18.53 5.19 3.33
C LYS A 145 -19.27 5.63 2.07
N ASN A 146 -18.53 6.06 1.05
CA ASN A 146 -19.08 6.47 -0.25
C ASN A 146 -17.97 6.48 -1.33
N ARG A 147 -18.24 7.09 -2.50
CA ARG A 147 -17.28 7.12 -3.62
C ARG A 147 -16.02 7.98 -3.36
N THR A 148 -16.04 8.87 -2.37
CA THR A 148 -14.92 9.79 -2.06
C THR A 148 -14.21 9.44 -0.76
N HIS A 149 -14.88 8.85 0.23
CA HIS A 149 -14.33 8.59 1.55
C HIS A 149 -14.43 7.11 1.96
N ALA A 150 -13.31 6.58 2.42
CA ALA A 150 -13.23 5.33 3.17
C ALA A 150 -12.44 5.59 4.46
N TYR A 151 -12.78 4.87 5.51
CA TYR A 151 -12.10 4.96 6.79
C TYR A 151 -11.34 3.66 7.03
N PHE A 152 -10.07 3.75 7.40
CA PHE A 152 -9.27 2.61 7.82
C PHE A 152 -8.90 2.77 9.29
N GLY A 153 -9.20 1.76 10.10
CA GLY A 153 -8.79 1.68 11.51
C GLY A 153 -8.01 0.41 11.77
N TRP A 154 -6.93 0.50 12.54
CA TRP A 154 -6.15 -0.63 13.03
C TRP A 154 -6.38 -0.81 14.53
N HIS A 155 -6.71 -2.05 14.92
CA HIS A 155 -7.07 -2.44 16.28
C HIS A 155 -6.05 -3.43 16.82
N ARG A 156 -5.43 -3.08 17.96
CA ARG A 156 -4.48 -3.96 18.64
C ARG A 156 -5.21 -4.94 19.54
N ASN A 157 -4.68 -6.15 19.65
CA ASN A 157 -5.27 -7.20 20.47
C ASN A 157 -5.27 -6.90 21.97
N GLN A 158 -4.32 -6.07 22.46
CA GLN A 158 -4.26 -5.66 23.86
C GLN A 158 -5.24 -4.54 24.23
N ASP A 159 -5.83 -3.86 23.25
CA ASP A 159 -6.76 -2.76 23.50
C ASP A 159 -8.21 -3.27 23.60
N GLY A 160 -9.13 -2.39 24.02
CA GLY A 160 -10.57 -2.70 23.94
C GLY A 160 -11.05 -2.79 22.50
N TYR A 161 -12.09 -3.59 22.24
CA TYR A 161 -12.59 -3.88 20.89
C TYR A 161 -12.91 -2.65 20.01
N ALA A 162 -13.30 -1.53 20.61
CA ALA A 162 -13.64 -0.30 19.90
C ALA A 162 -12.48 0.72 19.81
N VAL A 163 -11.30 0.38 20.33
CA VAL A 163 -10.13 1.26 20.34
C VAL A 163 -9.36 1.07 19.05
N GLU A 164 -9.09 2.18 18.36
CA GLU A 164 -8.25 2.24 17.17
C GLU A 164 -6.90 2.84 17.56
N ALA A 165 -5.82 2.10 17.36
CA ALA A 165 -4.46 2.54 17.69
C ALA A 165 -3.86 3.42 16.59
N ASP A 166 -4.23 3.16 15.34
CA ASP A 166 -3.98 4.03 14.19
C ASP A 166 -5.25 4.08 13.33
N SER A 167 -5.53 5.24 12.75
CA SER A 167 -6.64 5.38 11.82
C SER A 167 -6.40 6.48 10.80
N VAL A 168 -7.01 6.33 9.63
CA VAL A 168 -6.87 7.28 8.53
C VAL A 168 -8.13 7.34 7.68
N TRP A 169 -8.51 8.56 7.30
CA TRP A 169 -9.45 8.78 6.21
C TRP A 169 -8.73 8.67 4.87
N LEU A 170 -9.09 7.65 4.09
CA LEU A 170 -8.65 7.50 2.73
C LEU A 170 -9.59 8.31 1.83
N LEU A 171 -9.00 9.17 1.01
CA LEU A 171 -9.69 9.92 -0.04
C LEU A 171 -9.51 9.21 -1.37
N ASN A 172 -10.61 8.97 -2.08
CA ASN A 172 -10.60 8.26 -3.35
C ASN A 172 -9.76 8.97 -4.42
N ARG A 173 -8.88 8.23 -5.09
CA ARG A 173 -7.92 8.80 -6.04
C ARG A 173 -8.52 9.21 -7.37
N TYR A 174 -9.70 8.69 -7.73
CA TYR A 174 -10.38 9.04 -8.98
C TYR A 174 -11.32 10.23 -8.77
N TRP A 175 -12.16 10.18 -7.74
CA TRP A 175 -13.21 11.19 -7.53
C TRP A 175 -12.70 12.49 -6.88
N ASN A 176 -11.74 12.44 -5.95
CA ASN A 176 -11.22 13.68 -5.35
C ASN A 176 -10.21 14.41 -6.24
N SER A 177 -9.53 13.72 -7.17
CA SER A 177 -8.67 14.40 -8.15
C SER A 177 -9.46 15.28 -9.12
N LEU A 178 -10.72 14.92 -9.40
CA LEU A 178 -11.59 15.70 -10.27
C LEU A 178 -12.05 17.00 -9.59
N GLU A 179 -12.34 16.94 -8.28
CA GLU A 179 -12.69 18.13 -7.49
C GLU A 179 -11.51 19.09 -7.35
N GLU A 180 -10.29 18.62 -7.09
CA GLU A 180 -9.09 19.47 -7.09
C GLU A 180 -8.82 20.11 -8.47
N SER A 181 -8.99 19.35 -9.56
CA SER A 181 -8.77 19.88 -10.92
C SER A 181 -9.81 20.92 -11.34
N SER A 182 -11.06 20.80 -10.85
CA SER A 182 -12.12 21.78 -11.12
C SER A 182 -11.99 23.02 -10.24
N ALA A 183 -11.52 22.87 -9.00
CA ALA A 183 -11.20 24.00 -8.12
C ALA A 183 -9.98 24.81 -8.60
N ALA A 184 -8.99 24.16 -9.22
CA ALA A 184 -7.83 24.84 -9.81
C ALA A 184 -8.10 25.50 -11.18
N ALA A 185 -9.27 25.26 -11.78
CA ALA A 185 -9.70 25.82 -13.05
C ALA A 185 -10.62 27.06 -12.91
N LEU A 186 -10.86 27.52 -11.68
CA LEU A 186 -11.56 28.77 -11.33
C LEU A 186 -10.56 29.81 -10.83
#